data_AF-A0A970D8D3-F1
#
_entry.id   AF-A0A970D8D3-F1
#
_cell.length_a   1.000
_cell.length_b   1.000
_cell.length_c   1.000
_cell.angle_alpha   90.00
_cell.angle_beta   90.00
_cell.angle_gamma   90.00
#
_symmetry.space_group_name_H-M   'P 1'
#
loop_
_entity.id
_entity.type
_entity.pdbx_description
1 polymer ?
#
loop_
_entity_poly.entity_id
_entity_poly.type
_entity_poly.pdbx_seq_one_letter_code
_entity_poly.pdbx_strand_id
1 'polypeptide(L)'
;MENNHEIIRKQPSLHFSICSSNKELFLKFEQFLKKDGMIGIPDLQGNLHYIVDARKGFYTAYSKVKQTTLELMEQKLEQNENRIIVYEKIADTLVKKYEFDRSLIGTKFISYMIVHCLLDKSLMVSLSKKLYPVIAKIFSSTVNKVCYSTRYTLRKVEILEKRQRQDKVIKEYLLPENTSYSNSIVLHKLINEGELMLQKISQQIPTTTARNKISSKIRTQSNEILSQNHNTKQNILVE
;
A
#
# COMPACT_ATOMS: atom_id res chain seq x y z
N MET A 1 -38.91 9.58 17.51
CA MET A 1 -38.38 10.58 16.57
C MET A 1 -36.87 10.62 16.78
N GLU A 2 -36.14 9.86 15.97
CA GLU A 2 -34.68 9.74 16.11
C GLU A 2 -33.99 11.00 15.58
N ASN A 3 -32.97 11.45 16.34
CA ASN A 3 -32.23 12.68 16.11
C ASN A 3 -31.42 12.62 14.80
N ASN A 4 -31.90 13.30 13.75
CA ASN A 4 -31.22 13.48 12.47
C ASN A 4 -29.91 14.31 12.54
N HIS A 5 -29.43 14.67 13.73
CA HIS A 5 -28.25 15.52 13.91
C HIS A 5 -26.91 14.76 14.02
N GLU A 6 -26.91 13.43 14.13
CA GLU A 6 -25.66 12.65 14.25
C GLU A 6 -24.98 12.33 12.91
N ILE A 7 -25.70 12.43 11.78
CA ILE A 7 -25.17 12.04 10.46
C ILE A 7 -24.06 13.00 9.99
N ILE A 8 -24.08 14.26 10.45
CA ILE A 8 -23.16 15.32 9.99
C ILE A 8 -21.73 15.14 10.55
N ARG A 9 -21.53 14.31 11.59
CA ARG A 9 -20.21 14.09 12.22
C ARG A 9 -19.50 12.81 11.78
N LYS A 10 -20.06 12.01 10.87
CA LYS A 10 -19.31 10.90 10.28
C LYS A 10 -18.23 11.45 9.37
N GLN A 11 -16.96 11.12 9.64
CA GLN A 11 -15.88 11.40 8.69
C GLN A 11 -16.24 10.77 7.34
N PRO A 12 -16.07 11.50 6.22
CA PRO A 12 -16.35 10.96 4.90
C PRO A 12 -15.45 9.74 4.65
N SER A 13 -16.01 8.70 4.03
CA SER A 13 -15.31 7.44 3.70
C SER A 13 -14.12 7.63 2.76
N LEU A 14 -13.96 8.81 2.16
CA LEU A 14 -12.86 9.16 1.28
C LEU A 14 -12.45 10.62 1.52
N HIS A 15 -11.21 10.81 1.92
CA HIS A 15 -10.59 12.13 2.14
C HIS A 15 -9.29 12.18 1.33
N PHE A 16 -9.08 13.25 0.58
CA PHE A 16 -7.84 13.50 -0.15
C PHE A 16 -7.37 14.93 0.13
N SER A 17 -6.17 15.06 0.68
CA SER A 17 -5.54 16.33 0.99
C SER A 17 -4.54 16.66 -0.12
N ILE A 18 -4.65 17.86 -0.71
CA ILE A 18 -3.69 18.37 -1.67
C ILE A 18 -2.83 19.40 -0.95
N CYS A 19 -1.59 19.03 -0.64
CA CYS A 19 -0.61 19.94 -0.06
C CYS A 19 0.32 20.43 -1.18
N SER A 20 0.24 21.72 -1.50
CA SER A 20 1.12 22.37 -2.48
C SER A 20 1.59 23.70 -1.92
N SER A 21 2.90 23.94 -1.92
CA SER A 21 3.48 25.26 -1.69
C SER A 21 3.32 26.19 -2.91
N ASN A 22 2.93 25.64 -4.05
CA ASN A 22 2.71 26.38 -5.29
C ASN A 22 1.22 26.76 -5.42
N LYS A 23 0.94 28.05 -5.26
CA LYS A 23 -0.39 28.67 -5.37
C LYS A 23 -0.99 28.57 -6.78
N GLU A 24 -0.15 28.53 -7.82
CA GLU A 24 -0.59 28.45 -9.21
C GLU A 24 -1.12 27.06 -9.55
N LEU A 25 -0.51 26.00 -9.00
CA LEU A 25 -0.99 24.63 -9.11
C LEU A 25 -2.38 24.48 -8.49
N PHE A 26 -2.59 25.13 -7.34
CA PHE A 26 -3.87 25.15 -6.64
C PHE A 26 -4.97 25.84 -7.49
N LEU A 27 -4.68 27.01 -8.05
CA LEU A 27 -5.63 27.75 -8.91
C LEU A 27 -6.00 26.97 -10.18
N LYS A 28 -5.02 26.30 -10.81
CA LYS A 28 -5.28 25.43 -11.96
C LYS A 28 -6.19 24.26 -11.58
N PHE A 29 -5.95 23.64 -10.44
CA PHE A 29 -6.77 22.54 -9.94
C PHE A 29 -8.22 22.98 -9.65
N GLU A 30 -8.39 24.13 -9.01
CA GLU A 30 -9.70 24.74 -8.73
C GLU A 30 -10.47 25.06 -10.03
N GLN A 31 -9.78 25.60 -11.05
CA GLN A 31 -10.40 25.89 -12.35
C GLN A 31 -10.87 24.62 -13.07
N PHE A 32 -10.12 23.52 -13.00
CA PHE A 32 -10.53 22.25 -13.58
C PHE A 32 -11.78 21.69 -12.88
N LEU A 33 -11.77 21.69 -11.55
CA LEU A 33 -12.91 21.19 -10.77
C LEU A 33 -14.17 22.03 -10.99
N LYS A 34 -14.05 23.36 -11.07
CA LYS A 34 -15.18 24.26 -11.37
C LYS A 34 -15.82 23.94 -12.72
N LYS A 35 -15.04 23.58 -13.74
CA LYS A 35 -15.56 23.18 -15.06
C LYS A 35 -16.37 21.89 -15.00
N ASP A 36 -16.06 21.01 -14.07
CA ASP A 36 -16.77 19.74 -13.86
C ASP A 36 -17.93 19.83 -12.87
N GLY A 37 -18.24 21.05 -12.40
CA GLY A 37 -19.28 21.32 -11.42
C GLY A 37 -18.86 20.98 -9.99
N MET A 38 -17.56 20.89 -9.71
CA MET A 38 -17.06 20.63 -8.37
C MET A 38 -16.55 21.93 -7.74
N ILE A 39 -17.06 22.27 -6.56
CA ILE A 39 -16.65 23.46 -5.80
C ILE A 39 -15.90 23.00 -4.56
N GLY A 40 -14.65 23.43 -4.40
CA GLY A 40 -13.88 23.24 -3.19
C GLY A 40 -14.24 24.30 -2.15
N ILE A 41 -14.65 23.90 -0.95
CA ILE A 41 -14.86 24.76 0.22
C ILE A 41 -13.77 24.45 1.25
N PRO A 42 -12.87 25.39 1.55
CA PRO A 42 -11.92 25.22 2.63
C PRO A 42 -12.63 25.35 3.98
N ASP A 43 -12.32 24.47 4.93
CA ASP A 43 -12.71 24.63 6.33
C ASP A 43 -11.75 25.61 7.05
N LEU A 44 -12.08 25.95 8.30
CA LEU A 44 -11.28 26.83 9.15
C LEU A 44 -9.88 26.29 9.46
N GLN A 45 -9.62 25.00 9.21
CA GLN A 45 -8.35 24.31 9.42
C GLN A 45 -7.54 24.16 8.12
N GLY A 46 -8.05 24.64 6.98
CA GLY A 46 -7.41 24.55 5.67
C GLY A 46 -7.67 23.24 4.91
N ASN A 47 -8.56 22.37 5.40
CA ASN A 47 -8.98 21.17 4.68
C ASN A 47 -9.99 21.54 3.59
N LEU A 48 -9.82 21.00 2.38
CA LEU A 48 -10.67 21.31 1.25
C LEU A 48 -11.77 20.24 1.08
N HIS A 49 -13.04 20.65 1.18
CA HIS A 49 -14.21 19.82 0.95
C HIS A 49 -14.76 20.04 -0.45
N TYR A 50 -14.99 18.98 -1.22
CA TYR A 50 -15.53 19.11 -2.58
C TYR A 50 -17.04 18.88 -2.60
N ILE A 51 -17.78 19.85 -3.13
CA ILE A 51 -19.22 19.77 -3.37
C ILE A 51 -19.43 19.48 -4.85
N VAL A 52 -20.29 18.50 -5.17
CA VAL A 52 -20.65 18.14 -6.54
C VAL A 52 -21.94 18.86 -6.94
N ASP A 53 -21.91 19.59 -8.06
CA ASP A 53 -23.05 20.27 -8.65
C ASP A 53 -24.07 19.24 -9.17
N ALA A 54 -25.17 19.11 -8.43
CA ALA A 54 -26.28 18.22 -8.72
C ALA A 54 -27.37 18.86 -9.61
N ARG A 55 -27.14 20.03 -10.21
CA ARG A 55 -28.13 20.70 -11.09
C ARG A 55 -28.55 19.85 -12.30
N LYS A 56 -27.72 18.90 -12.74
CA LYS A 56 -28.05 17.90 -13.77
C LYS A 56 -28.79 16.67 -13.23
N GLY A 57 -29.35 16.77 -12.03
CA GLY A 57 -30.07 15.70 -11.35
C GLY A 57 -29.19 14.80 -10.50
N PHE A 58 -29.82 14.20 -9.48
CA PHE A 58 -29.19 13.32 -8.49
C PHE A 58 -28.42 12.15 -9.14
N TYR A 59 -29.00 11.53 -10.17
CA TYR A 59 -28.39 10.37 -10.83
C TYR A 59 -27.03 10.69 -11.46
N THR A 60 -26.88 11.88 -12.05
CA THR A 60 -25.62 12.33 -12.68
C THR A 60 -24.54 12.61 -11.64
N ALA A 61 -24.91 13.26 -10.53
CA ALA A 61 -23.99 13.53 -9.43
C ALA A 61 -23.57 12.22 -8.72
N TYR A 62 -24.52 11.33 -8.46
CA TYR A 62 -24.26 10.01 -7.86
C TYR A 62 -23.34 9.16 -8.74
N SER A 63 -23.61 9.10 -10.04
CA SER A 63 -22.80 8.32 -10.98
C SER A 63 -21.35 8.83 -11.04
N LYS A 64 -21.14 10.16 -11.06
CA LYS A 64 -19.80 10.76 -11.01
C LYS A 64 -19.07 10.46 -9.69
N VAL A 65 -19.73 10.65 -8.55
CA VAL A 65 -19.14 10.34 -7.23
C VAL A 65 -18.77 8.85 -7.14
N LYS A 66 -19.68 7.97 -7.57
CA LYS A 66 -19.46 6.53 -7.56
C LYS A 66 -18.27 6.14 -8.44
N GLN A 67 -18.20 6.66 -9.67
CA GLN A 67 -17.12 6.38 -10.60
C GLN A 67 -15.78 6.87 -10.07
N THR A 68 -15.66 8.13 -9.66
CA THR A 68 -14.41 8.68 -9.11
C THR A 68 -13.98 7.94 -7.84
N THR A 69 -14.92 7.52 -6.99
CA THR A 69 -14.62 6.71 -5.80
C THR A 69 -14.05 5.35 -6.18
N LEU A 70 -14.62 4.68 -7.17
CA LEU A 70 -14.13 3.38 -7.66
C LEU A 70 -12.74 3.49 -8.28
N GLU A 71 -12.51 4.50 -9.13
CA GLU A 71 -11.20 4.75 -9.75
C GLU A 71 -10.11 5.04 -8.70
N LEU A 72 -10.43 5.82 -7.67
CA LEU A 72 -9.50 6.09 -6.56
C LEU A 72 -9.25 4.85 -5.70
N MET A 73 -10.25 4.00 -5.50
CA MET A 73 -10.07 2.71 -4.81
C MET A 73 -9.18 1.77 -5.61
N GLU A 74 -9.37 1.67 -6.92
CA GLU A 74 -8.58 0.83 -7.83
C GLU A 74 -7.12 1.29 -7.87
N GLN A 75 -6.85 2.59 -8.04
CA GLN A 75 -5.49 3.13 -7.99
C GLN A 75 -4.80 2.86 -6.64
N LYS A 76 -5.53 2.93 -5.53
CA LYS A 76 -4.99 2.63 -4.20
C LYS A 76 -4.69 1.13 -4.03
N LEU A 77 -5.52 0.26 -4.61
CA LEU A 77 -5.29 -1.18 -4.63
C LEU A 77 -4.05 -1.52 -5.46
N GLU A 78 -3.93 -0.99 -6.68
CA GLU A 78 -2.75 -1.19 -7.53
C GLU A 78 -1.46 -0.70 -6.87
N GLN A 79 -1.50 0.46 -6.21
CA GLN A 79 -0.34 0.96 -5.46
C GLN A 79 0.04 0.03 -4.29
N ASN A 80 -0.95 -0.53 -3.60
CA ASN A 80 -0.70 -1.47 -2.50
C ASN A 80 -0.18 -2.82 -3.00
N GLU A 81 -0.71 -3.35 -4.09
CA GLU A 81 -0.23 -4.60 -4.71
C GLU A 81 1.22 -4.47 -5.17
N ASN A 82 1.56 -3.36 -5.83
CA ASN A 82 2.93 -3.08 -6.22
C ASN A 82 3.88 -3.00 -5.01
N ARG A 83 3.43 -2.41 -3.90
CA ARG A 83 4.21 -2.37 -2.64
C ARG A 83 4.39 -3.75 -2.03
N ILE A 84 3.35 -4.59 -2.04
CA ILE A 84 3.42 -5.97 -1.54
C ILE A 84 4.49 -6.76 -2.31
N ILE A 85 4.49 -6.70 -3.64
CA ILE A 85 5.49 -7.38 -4.48
C ILE A 85 6.93 -6.96 -4.11
N VAL A 86 7.15 -5.66 -3.88
CA VAL A 86 8.46 -5.15 -3.46
C VAL A 86 8.84 -5.71 -2.09
N TYR A 87 7.90 -5.75 -1.15
CA TYR A 87 8.16 -6.23 0.21
C TYR A 87 8.37 -7.75 0.27
N GLU A 88 7.68 -8.52 -0.57
CA GLU A 88 7.91 -9.95 -0.74
C GLU A 88 9.32 -10.24 -1.24
N LYS A 89 9.80 -9.47 -2.23
CA LYS A 89 11.19 -9.57 -2.72
C LYS A 89 12.22 -9.27 -1.62
N ILE A 90 11.93 -8.30 -0.76
CA ILE A 90 12.78 -7.98 0.39
C ILE A 90 12.78 -9.12 1.40
N ALA A 91 11.61 -9.64 1.75
CA ALA A 91 11.47 -10.78 2.65
C ALA A 91 12.25 -12.00 2.11
N ASP A 92 12.10 -12.33 0.82
CA ASP A 92 12.83 -13.41 0.16
C ASP A 92 14.35 -13.19 0.16
N THR A 93 14.78 -11.95 -0.03
CA THR A 93 16.20 -11.58 0.01
C THR A 93 16.77 -11.78 1.41
N LEU A 94 16.07 -11.34 2.45
CA LEU A 94 16.48 -11.53 3.84
C LEU A 94 16.49 -13.02 4.24
N VAL A 95 15.44 -13.76 3.89
CA VAL A 95 15.35 -15.22 4.11
C VAL A 95 16.51 -15.95 3.44
N LYS A 96 16.87 -15.57 2.21
CA LYS A 96 18.01 -16.15 1.49
C LYS A 96 19.34 -15.73 2.11
N LYS A 97 19.53 -14.45 2.42
CA LYS A 97 20.76 -13.87 3.00
C LYS A 97 21.16 -14.59 4.29
N TYR A 98 20.19 -14.87 5.15
CA TYR A 98 20.41 -15.51 6.44
C TYR A 98 20.15 -17.02 6.44
N GLU A 99 20.02 -17.63 5.26
CA GLU A 99 19.93 -19.09 5.08
C GLU A 99 18.81 -19.75 5.91
N PHE A 100 17.66 -19.08 5.98
CA PHE A 100 16.47 -19.66 6.60
C PHE A 100 16.02 -20.92 5.85
N ASP A 101 15.73 -21.99 6.60
CA ASP A 101 15.21 -23.23 6.04
C ASP A 101 13.79 -23.02 5.49
N ARG A 102 13.67 -23.00 4.16
CA ARG A 102 12.40 -22.74 3.44
C ARG A 102 11.38 -23.88 3.58
N SER A 103 11.80 -25.07 4.01
CA SER A 103 10.88 -26.18 4.27
C SER A 103 10.05 -25.95 5.54
N LEU A 104 10.51 -25.09 6.45
CA LEU A 104 9.82 -24.79 7.70
C LEU A 104 8.68 -23.81 7.50
N ILE A 105 7.51 -24.13 8.07
CA ILE A 105 6.34 -23.23 8.06
C ILE A 105 6.63 -21.90 8.77
N GLY A 106 7.50 -21.89 9.78
CA GLY A 106 7.89 -20.66 10.47
C GLY A 106 8.68 -19.70 9.59
N THR A 107 9.41 -20.19 8.59
CA THR A 107 10.05 -19.33 7.57
C THR A 107 9.01 -18.59 6.77
N LYS A 108 7.93 -19.25 6.35
CA LYS A 108 6.79 -18.59 5.68
C LYS A 108 6.13 -17.55 6.59
N PHE A 109 5.93 -17.87 7.87
CA PHE A 109 5.39 -16.89 8.83
C PHE A 109 6.30 -15.66 8.95
N ILE A 110 7.61 -15.85 9.04
CA ILE A 110 8.58 -14.75 9.14
C ILE A 110 8.55 -13.88 7.87
N SER A 111 8.49 -14.48 6.68
CA SER A 111 8.36 -13.70 5.42
C SER A 111 7.12 -12.80 5.45
N TYR A 112 5.96 -13.34 5.84
CA TYR A 112 4.74 -12.55 5.94
C TYR A 112 4.80 -11.52 7.07
N MET A 113 5.44 -11.82 8.20
CA MET A 113 5.69 -10.84 9.26
C MET A 113 6.51 -9.65 8.73
N ILE A 114 7.53 -9.91 7.90
CA ILE A 114 8.33 -8.86 7.27
C ILE A 114 7.44 -7.99 6.38
N VAL A 115 6.69 -8.60 5.45
CA VAL A 115 5.80 -7.88 4.53
C VAL A 115 4.79 -7.01 5.28
N HIS A 116 4.11 -7.57 6.27
CA HIS A 116 3.06 -6.85 7.01
C HIS A 116 3.62 -5.76 7.91
N CYS A 117 4.78 -5.94 8.53
CA CYS A 117 5.40 -4.89 9.33
C CYS A 117 5.97 -3.75 8.48
N LEU A 118 6.41 -4.03 7.24
CA LEU A 118 6.82 -2.99 6.29
C LEU A 118 5.62 -2.19 5.75
N LEU A 119 4.43 -2.80 5.67
CA LEU A 119 3.17 -2.11 5.36
C LEU A 119 2.65 -1.27 6.54
N ASP A 120 2.64 -1.86 7.74
CA ASP A 120 2.14 -1.24 8.97
C ASP A 120 3.10 -1.49 10.14
N LYS A 121 3.89 -0.45 10.45
CA LYS A 121 4.87 -0.48 11.54
C LYS A 121 4.23 -0.64 12.92
N SER A 122 2.95 -0.29 13.08
CA SER A 122 2.26 -0.35 14.37
C SER A 122 2.09 -1.79 14.89
N LEU A 123 2.28 -2.79 14.03
CA LEU A 123 2.27 -4.22 14.36
C LEU A 123 3.47 -4.63 15.22
N MET A 124 4.62 -3.96 15.06
CA MET A 124 5.83 -4.25 15.85
C MET A 124 5.72 -3.84 17.31
N VAL A 125 4.71 -3.03 17.69
CA VAL A 125 4.48 -2.62 19.09
C VAL A 125 4.19 -3.83 19.99
N SER A 126 3.51 -4.85 19.47
CA SER A 126 3.24 -6.07 20.24
C SER A 126 3.12 -7.29 19.34
N LEU A 127 4.11 -8.18 19.43
CA LEU A 127 4.08 -9.42 18.65
C LEU A 127 2.91 -10.31 19.02
N SER A 128 2.67 -10.54 20.32
CA SER A 128 1.64 -11.47 20.79
C SER A 128 0.21 -10.97 20.61
N LYS A 129 -0.02 -9.65 20.77
CA LYS A 129 -1.37 -9.07 20.71
C LYS A 129 -1.74 -8.51 19.34
N LYS A 130 -0.76 -8.20 18.47
CA LYS A 130 -1.01 -7.61 17.15
C LYS A 130 -0.48 -8.48 16.02
N LEU A 131 0.83 -8.67 15.93
CA LEU A 131 1.43 -9.31 14.76
C LEU A 131 1.04 -10.78 14.61
N TYR A 132 1.19 -11.59 15.66
CA TYR A 132 0.88 -13.02 15.61
C TYR A 132 -0.59 -13.30 15.32
N PRO A 133 -1.58 -12.58 15.90
CA PRO A 133 -2.98 -12.69 15.49
C PRO A 133 -3.22 -12.41 13.99
N VAL A 134 -2.57 -11.40 13.43
CA VAL A 134 -2.69 -11.08 11.99
C VAL A 134 -2.19 -12.24 11.14
N ILE A 135 -1.00 -12.76 11.45
CA ILE A 135 -0.42 -13.91 10.72
C ILE A 135 -1.25 -15.18 10.94
N ALA A 136 -1.72 -15.43 12.16
CA ALA A 136 -2.56 -16.57 12.47
C ALA A 136 -3.85 -16.56 11.63
N LYS A 137 -4.47 -15.39 11.45
CA LYS A 137 -5.64 -15.21 10.60
C LYS A 137 -5.35 -15.53 9.13
N ILE A 138 -4.24 -15.04 8.58
CA ILE A 138 -3.85 -15.26 7.17
C ILE A 138 -3.67 -16.75 6.87
N PHE A 139 -3.06 -17.49 7.79
CA PHE A 139 -2.75 -18.91 7.61
C PHE A 139 -3.80 -19.86 8.20
N SER A 140 -4.97 -19.36 8.61
CA SER A 140 -6.00 -20.14 9.31
C SER A 140 -5.43 -21.01 10.44
N SER A 141 -4.53 -20.41 11.22
CA SER A 141 -3.72 -21.06 12.25
C SER A 141 -4.00 -20.43 13.62
N THR A 142 -3.37 -20.97 14.68
CA THR A 142 -3.45 -20.39 16.03
C THR A 142 -2.26 -19.50 16.32
N VAL A 143 -2.46 -18.47 17.15
CA VAL A 143 -1.39 -17.56 17.63
C VAL A 143 -0.22 -18.33 18.26
N ASN A 144 -0.53 -19.38 19.03
CA ASN A 144 0.47 -20.24 19.66
C ASN A 144 1.31 -20.98 18.63
N LYS A 145 0.68 -21.54 17.58
CA LYS A 145 1.40 -22.21 16.48
C LYS A 145 2.30 -21.26 15.72
N VAL A 146 1.85 -20.02 15.47
CA VAL A 146 2.68 -18.97 14.85
C VAL A 146 3.90 -18.65 15.71
N CYS A 147 3.69 -18.37 17.00
CA CYS A 147 4.77 -18.06 17.94
C CYS A 147 5.79 -19.20 18.03
N TYR A 148 5.32 -20.44 18.20
CA TYR A 148 6.16 -21.62 18.32
C TYR A 148 6.96 -21.89 17.03
N SER A 149 6.30 -21.89 15.88
CA SER A 149 6.95 -22.17 14.58
C SER A 149 8.00 -21.11 14.24
N THR A 150 7.72 -19.85 14.56
CA THR A 150 8.68 -18.74 14.43
C THR A 150 9.90 -19.00 15.31
N ARG A 151 9.69 -19.27 16.60
CA ARG A 151 10.77 -19.55 17.55
C ARG A 151 11.63 -20.73 17.12
N TYR A 152 10.99 -21.82 16.69
CA TYR A 152 11.68 -23.02 16.19
C TYR A 152 12.56 -22.71 14.98
N THR A 153 12.02 -21.93 14.04
CA THR A 153 12.78 -21.50 12.84
C THR A 153 13.99 -20.66 13.22
N LEU A 154 13.82 -19.70 14.14
CA LEU A 154 14.92 -18.88 14.64
C LEU A 154 15.98 -19.70 15.37
N ARG A 155 15.56 -20.71 16.15
CA ARG A 155 16.46 -21.65 16.81
C ARG A 155 17.33 -22.42 15.81
N LYS A 156 16.76 -22.81 14.66
CA LYS A 156 17.51 -23.51 13.60
C LYS A 156 18.56 -22.60 12.96
N VAL A 157 18.22 -21.33 12.69
CA VAL A 157 19.17 -20.33 12.22
C VAL A 157 20.28 -20.10 13.25
N GLU A 158 19.93 -19.94 14.53
CA GLU A 158 20.92 -19.78 15.62
C GLU A 158 21.94 -20.94 15.63
N ILE A 159 21.48 -22.18 15.53
CA ILE A 159 22.34 -23.37 15.52
C ILE A 159 23.24 -23.39 14.28
N LEU A 160 22.67 -23.07 13.11
CA LEU A 160 23.42 -23.00 11.85
C LEU A 160 24.55 -21.97 11.94
N GLU A 161 24.24 -20.76 12.40
CA GLU A 161 25.26 -19.72 12.51
C GLU A 161 26.31 -20.03 13.58
N LYS A 162 25.95 -20.68 14.69
CA LYS A 162 26.91 -21.13 15.70
C LYS A 162 27.93 -22.10 15.09
N ARG A 163 27.47 -23.05 14.27
CA ARG A 163 28.35 -23.96 13.54
C ARG A 163 29.26 -23.21 12.56
N GLN A 164 28.69 -22.31 11.77
CA GLN A 164 29.45 -21.53 10.79
C GLN A 164 30.52 -20.63 11.42
N ARG A 165 30.25 -20.07 12.60
CA ARG A 165 31.26 -19.33 13.39
C ARG A 165 32.38 -20.24 13.87
N GLN A 166 32.06 -21.46 14.34
CA GLN A 166 33.07 -22.45 14.72
C GLN A 166 33.96 -22.85 13.52
N ASP A 167 33.34 -22.99 12.35
CA ASP A 167 34.01 -23.29 11.08
C ASP A 167 34.72 -22.06 10.45
N LYS A 168 34.71 -20.90 11.14
CA LYS A 168 35.30 -19.62 10.70
C LYS A 168 34.83 -19.13 9.33
N VAL A 169 33.58 -19.40 8.97
CA VAL A 169 32.95 -18.88 7.75
C VAL A 169 32.81 -17.36 7.85
N ILE A 170 33.40 -16.62 6.92
CA ILE A 170 33.33 -15.16 6.85
C ILE A 170 32.06 -14.75 6.11
N LYS A 171 31.06 -14.25 6.86
CA LYS A 171 29.84 -13.66 6.29
C LYS A 171 29.16 -12.73 7.29
N GLU A 172 28.13 -12.01 6.82
CA GLU A 172 27.25 -11.24 7.69
C GLU A 172 26.23 -12.16 8.36
N TYR A 173 26.30 -12.24 9.69
CA TYR A 173 25.35 -12.99 10.51
C TYR A 173 24.15 -12.14 10.93
N LEU A 174 23.02 -12.78 11.20
CA LEU A 174 21.76 -12.13 11.55
C LEU A 174 21.87 -11.31 12.83
N LEU A 175 22.52 -11.88 13.85
CA LEU A 175 22.81 -11.22 15.11
C LEU A 175 24.31 -11.36 15.47
N PRO A 176 24.88 -10.39 16.21
CA PRO A 176 26.22 -10.52 16.74
C PRO A 176 26.30 -11.63 17.79
N GLU A 177 27.52 -12.12 18.01
CA GLU A 177 27.80 -13.14 19.01
C GLU A 177 27.33 -12.67 20.40
N ASN A 178 26.79 -13.59 21.21
CA ASN A 178 26.22 -13.34 22.54
C ASN A 178 24.87 -12.58 22.57
N THR A 179 24.22 -12.33 21.43
CA THR A 179 22.87 -11.76 21.42
C THR A 179 21.79 -12.83 21.55
N SER A 180 20.72 -12.53 22.30
CA SER A 180 19.58 -13.43 22.42
C SER A 180 18.78 -13.53 21.13
N TYR A 181 18.58 -14.76 20.66
CA TYR A 181 17.73 -15.12 19.51
C TYR A 181 16.23 -15.08 19.83
N SER A 182 15.80 -14.08 20.60
CA SER A 182 14.37 -13.88 20.88
C SER A 182 13.64 -13.43 19.62
N ASN A 183 12.38 -13.85 19.45
CA ASN A 183 11.57 -13.47 18.29
C ASN A 183 11.51 -11.94 18.10
N SER A 184 11.42 -11.18 19.19
CA SER A 184 11.36 -9.72 19.13
C SER A 184 12.63 -9.10 18.55
N ILE A 185 13.79 -9.44 19.11
CA ILE A 185 15.08 -8.89 18.68
C ILE A 185 15.34 -9.22 17.21
N VAL A 186 15.11 -10.47 16.83
CA VAL A 186 15.35 -10.92 15.45
C VAL A 186 14.40 -10.24 14.48
N LEU A 187 13.09 -10.18 14.79
CA LEU A 187 12.13 -9.51 13.91
C LEU A 187 12.45 -8.03 13.77
N HIS A 188 12.77 -7.31 14.86
CA HIS A 188 13.19 -5.91 14.77
C HIS A 188 14.41 -5.72 13.86
N LYS A 189 15.43 -6.57 13.97
CA LYS A 189 16.60 -6.52 13.08
C LYS A 189 16.20 -6.75 11.61
N LEU A 190 15.37 -7.77 11.33
CA LEU A 190 14.91 -8.06 9.97
C LEU A 190 14.07 -6.92 9.38
N ILE A 191 13.15 -6.35 10.17
CA ILE A 191 12.32 -5.21 9.71
C ILE A 191 13.20 -3.99 9.43
N ASN A 192 14.08 -3.62 10.36
CA ASN A 192 14.97 -2.48 10.19
C ASN A 192 15.85 -2.64 8.94
N GLU A 193 16.33 -3.85 8.67
CA GLU A 193 17.11 -4.11 7.48
C GLU A 193 16.27 -4.05 6.19
N GLY A 194 15.04 -4.56 6.23
CA GLY A 194 14.08 -4.41 5.15
C GLY A 194 13.77 -2.93 4.85
N GLU A 195 13.67 -2.10 5.89
CA GLU A 195 13.51 -0.64 5.73
C GLU A 195 14.71 0.01 5.05
N LEU A 196 15.93 -0.38 5.43
CA LEU A 196 17.15 0.09 4.76
C LEU A 196 17.20 -0.32 3.28
N MET A 197 16.75 -1.54 2.96
CA MET A 197 16.63 -1.99 1.57
C MET A 197 15.60 -1.14 0.80
N LEU A 198 14.46 -0.81 1.41
CA LEU A 198 13.46 0.07 0.79
C LEU A 198 14.00 1.45 0.47
N GLN A 199 14.74 2.05 1.40
CA GLN A 199 15.35 3.36 1.18
C GLN A 199 16.32 3.32 -0.01
N LYS A 200 17.15 2.27 -0.12
CA LYS A 200 18.05 2.08 -1.25
C LYS A 200 17.31 1.92 -2.58
N ILE A 201 16.24 1.13 -2.62
CA ILE A 201 15.41 0.95 -3.82
C ILE A 201 14.79 2.29 -4.24
N SER A 202 14.28 3.09 -3.29
CA SER A 202 13.71 4.41 -3.59
C SER A 202 14.72 5.42 -4.12
N GLN A 203 15.99 5.31 -3.72
CA GLN A 203 17.08 6.17 -4.19
C GLN A 203 17.65 5.75 -5.55
N GLN A 204 17.45 4.49 -5.95
CA GLN A 204 17.92 3.94 -7.23
C GLN A 204 16.91 4.11 -8.38
N ILE A 205 15.70 4.59 -8.11
CA ILE A 205 14.75 4.98 -9.16
C ILE A 205 15.05 6.45 -9.52
N PRO A 206 15.80 6.74 -10.61
CA PRO A 206 15.83 8.10 -11.12
C PRO A 206 14.41 8.52 -11.48
N THR A 207 14.04 9.75 -11.11
CA THR A 207 12.76 10.42 -11.34
C THR A 207 12.48 10.72 -12.82
N THR A 208 12.89 9.84 -13.74
CA THR A 208 12.80 10.04 -15.17
C THR A 208 12.03 8.91 -15.84
N THR A 209 10.92 9.29 -16.47
CA THR A 209 10.31 8.58 -17.61
C THR A 209 9.39 7.39 -17.30
N ALA A 210 8.41 7.56 -16.41
CA ALA A 210 7.21 6.70 -16.39
C ALA A 210 5.87 7.46 -16.53
N ARG A 211 5.90 8.81 -16.53
CA ARG A 211 4.68 9.63 -16.68
C ARG A 211 4.23 9.85 -18.13
N ASN A 212 5.08 9.60 -19.13
CA ASN A 212 4.79 9.95 -20.53
C ASN A 212 4.36 8.78 -21.44
N LYS A 213 4.33 7.52 -20.97
CA LYS A 213 3.85 6.39 -21.79
C LYS A 213 2.41 5.95 -21.52
N ILE A 214 1.83 6.34 -20.38
CA ILE A 214 0.45 5.98 -20.04
C ILE A 214 -0.52 7.06 -20.56
N SER A 215 -0.14 8.34 -20.50
CA SER A 215 -0.95 9.43 -21.09
C SER A 215 -1.05 9.39 -22.62
N SER A 216 -0.08 8.81 -23.33
CA SER A 216 -0.17 8.70 -24.80
C SER A 216 -1.12 7.57 -25.23
N LYS A 217 -1.14 6.44 -24.50
CA LYS A 217 -2.00 5.28 -24.82
C LYS A 217 -3.48 5.54 -24.51
N ILE A 218 -3.79 6.23 -23.41
CA ILE A 218 -5.17 6.58 -23.05
C ILE A 218 -5.73 7.65 -24.02
N ARG A 219 -4.89 8.58 -24.49
CA ARG A 219 -5.33 9.63 -25.43
C ARG A 219 -5.60 9.09 -26.84
N THR A 220 -4.99 7.98 -27.26
CA THR A 220 -5.29 7.33 -28.54
C THR A 220 -6.62 6.57 -28.48
N GLN A 221 -6.89 5.84 -27.40
CA GLN A 221 -8.13 5.07 -27.24
C GLN A 221 -9.38 5.96 -27.04
N SER A 222 -9.26 7.08 -26.32
CA SER A 222 -10.38 8.01 -26.17
C SER A 222 -10.77 8.70 -27.48
N ASN A 223 -9.80 8.96 -28.38
CA ASN A 223 -10.08 9.58 -29.68
C ASN A 223 -10.70 8.59 -30.69
N GLU A 224 -10.38 7.31 -30.61
CA GLU A 224 -11.03 6.26 -31.44
C GLU A 224 -12.48 5.99 -31.01
N ILE A 225 -12.80 6.09 -29.72
CA ILE A 225 -14.17 5.91 -29.21
C ILE A 225 -15.06 7.13 -29.52
N LEU A 226 -14.47 8.33 -29.62
CA LEU A 226 -15.18 9.55 -29.99
C LEU A 226 -15.45 9.66 -31.51
N SER A 227 -14.56 9.12 -32.36
CA SER A 227 -14.78 9.12 -33.82
C SER A 227 -15.85 8.10 -34.25
N GLN A 228 -15.96 6.96 -33.56
CA GLN A 228 -16.98 5.96 -33.87
C GLN A 228 -18.41 6.40 -33.49
N ASN A 229 -18.56 7.19 -32.41
CA ASN A 229 -19.88 7.66 -31.97
C ASN A 229 -20.45 8.84 -32.80
N HIS A 230 -19.61 9.54 -33.58
CA HIS A 230 -20.08 10.61 -34.45
C HIS A 230 -20.67 10.10 -35.77
N ASN A 231 -20.17 8.97 -36.30
CA ASN A 231 -20.69 8.38 -37.53
C ASN A 231 -22.04 7.68 -37.34
N THR A 232 -22.33 7.14 -36.14
CA THR A 232 -23.60 6.45 -35.88
C THR A 232 -24.79 7.40 -35.73
N LYS A 233 -24.56 8.67 -35.38
CA LYS A 233 -25.63 9.66 -35.19
C LYS A 233 -26.08 10.38 -36.47
N GLN A 234 -25.33 10.26 -37.57
CA GLN A 234 -25.74 10.85 -38.85
C GLN A 234 -26.61 9.92 -39.70
N ASN A 235 -26.68 8.62 -39.38
CA ASN A 235 -27.46 7.64 -40.15
C ASN A 235 -28.86 7.32 -39.60
N ILE A 236 -29.36 8.05 -38.58
CA ILE A 236 -30.67 7.78 -37.95
C ILE A 236 -31.68 8.91 -38.25
N LEU A 237 -31.44 9.73 -39.27
CA LEU A 237 -32.31 10.86 -39.63
C LEU A 237 -32.72 10.89 -41.11
N VAL A 238 -32.62 9.75 -41.80
CA VAL A 238 -33.18 9.56 -43.13
C VAL A 238 -33.85 8.19 -43.18
N GLU A 239 -35.09 8.13 -42.68
CA GLU A 239 -36.16 7.22 -43.11
C GLU A 239 -37.49 7.69 -42.52
#